data_AF-A0A522L4R5-F1
#
_entry.id   AF-A0A522L4R5-F1
#
_cell.length_a   1.000
_cell.length_b   1.000
_cell.length_c   1.000
_cell.angle_alpha   90.00
_cell.angle_beta   90.00
_cell.angle_gamma   90.00
#
_symmetry.space_group_name_H-M   'P 1'
#
loop_
_entity.id
_entity.type
_entity.pdbx_description
1 polymer ?
#
loop_
_entity_poly.entity_id
_entity_poly.type
_entity_poly.pdbx_seq_one_letter_code
_entity_poly.pdbx_strand_id
1 'polypeptide(L)'
;MNFNATLIGEMIAFAILIWFCVHFIWPYINKAIEERQVKIAEGLSAAERARAELKNADTKVADEIRKARQQASEIIDRAQQQANALLDKARGDAVVEINRLKAAAQDDIAAMAQQAREQLRERVGALAVQGASKIVQREVDAATHKALLDELAAEI
;
A
#
# COMPACT_ATOMS: atom_id res chain seq x y z
N MET A 1 -85.24 71.05 -11.55
CA MET A 1 -83.77 71.29 -11.66
C MET A 1 -83.49 71.65 -13.09
N ASN A 2 -83.10 72.89 -13.37
CA ASN A 2 -82.86 73.36 -14.73
C ASN A 2 -81.49 72.85 -15.20
N PHE A 3 -81.48 72.08 -16.29
CA PHE A 3 -80.24 71.72 -16.99
C PHE A 3 -79.64 73.01 -17.57
N ASN A 4 -78.64 73.56 -16.89
CA ASN A 4 -77.89 74.74 -17.32
C ASN A 4 -76.59 74.32 -18.03
N ALA A 5 -76.08 75.18 -18.92
CA ALA A 5 -74.84 74.96 -19.68
C ALA A 5 -73.61 74.67 -18.78
N THR A 6 -73.65 75.09 -17.51
CA THR A 6 -72.63 74.79 -16.50
C THR A 6 -72.51 73.29 -16.23
N LEU A 7 -73.61 72.54 -16.22
CA LEU A 7 -73.60 71.09 -15.99
C LEU A 7 -72.90 70.33 -17.14
N ILE A 8 -73.05 70.82 -18.38
CA ILE A 8 -72.36 70.26 -19.55
C ILE A 8 -70.86 70.56 -19.47
N GLY A 9 -70.48 71.78 -19.08
CA GLY A 9 -69.09 72.17 -18.85
C GLY A 9 -68.41 71.35 -17.75
N GLU A 10 -69.09 71.13 -16.63
CA GLU A 10 -68.63 70.28 -15.52
C GLU A 10 -68.46 68.82 -15.96
N MET A 11 -69.38 68.27 -16.75
CA MET A 11 -69.24 66.92 -17.31
C MET A 11 -68.02 66.79 -18.23
N ILE A 12 -67.77 67.79 -19.09
CA ILE A 12 -66.60 67.76 -19.99
C ILE A 12 -65.31 67.88 -19.18
N ALA A 13 -65.25 68.78 -18.19
CA ALA A 13 -64.09 68.91 -17.31
C ALA A 13 -63.83 67.61 -16.52
N PHE A 14 -64.88 66.97 -16.02
CA PHE A 14 -64.78 65.68 -15.33
C PHE A 14 -64.32 64.55 -16.26
N ALA A 15 -64.82 64.51 -17.50
CA ALA A 15 -64.39 63.53 -18.50
C ALA A 15 -62.91 63.70 -18.88
N ILE A 16 -62.43 64.94 -19.05
CA ILE A 16 -61.01 65.23 -19.31
C ILE A 16 -60.14 64.81 -18.11
N LEU A 17 -60.59 65.07 -16.89
CA LEU A 17 -59.88 64.66 -15.68
C LEU A 17 -59.80 63.12 -15.56
N ILE A 18 -60.89 62.40 -15.84
CA ILE A 18 -60.86 60.93 -15.88
C ILE A 18 -59.90 60.43 -16.95
N TRP A 19 -59.97 61.00 -18.15
CA TRP A 19 -59.08 60.61 -19.24
C TRP A 19 -57.60 60.81 -18.86
N PHE A 20 -57.28 61.95 -18.24
CA PHE A 20 -55.93 62.22 -17.75
C PHE A 20 -55.50 61.24 -16.65
N CYS A 21 -56.38 60.94 -15.68
CA CYS A 21 -56.08 59.97 -14.61
C CYS A 21 -55.87 58.55 -15.15
N VAL A 22 -56.69 58.10 -16.10
CA VAL A 22 -56.56 56.77 -16.70
C VAL A 22 -55.31 56.69 -17.57
N HIS A 23 -55.02 57.73 -18.36
CA HIS A 23 -53.90 57.69 -19.29
C HIS A 23 -52.55 57.93 -18.62
N PHE A 24 -52.47 58.81 -17.63
CA PHE A 24 -51.21 59.16 -16.97
C PHE A 24 -51.01 58.44 -15.64
N ILE A 25 -51.99 58.43 -14.72
CA ILE A 25 -51.76 57.94 -13.35
C ILE A 25 -51.85 56.42 -13.26
N TRP A 26 -52.86 55.83 -13.90
CA TRP A 26 -53.09 54.37 -13.87
C TRP A 26 -51.91 53.51 -14.34
N PRO A 27 -51.20 53.83 -15.45
CA PRO A 27 -50.06 53.01 -15.87
C PRO A 27 -48.90 53.03 -14.87
N TYR A 28 -48.62 54.15 -14.20
CA TYR A 28 -47.55 54.19 -13.18
C TYR A 28 -47.88 53.33 -11.96
N ILE A 29 -49.15 53.34 -11.51
CA ILE A 29 -49.59 52.51 -10.39
C ILE A 29 -49.51 51.03 -10.74
N ASN A 30 -50.05 50.64 -11.91
CA ASN A 30 -50.00 49.26 -12.37
C ASN A 30 -48.56 48.76 -12.53
N LYS A 31 -47.68 49.59 -13.12
CA LYS A 31 -46.27 49.25 -13.27
C LYS A 31 -45.58 49.01 -11.93
N ALA A 32 -45.84 49.85 -10.92
CA ALA A 32 -45.28 49.66 -9.58
C ALA A 32 -45.78 48.38 -8.89
N ILE A 33 -47.04 48.00 -9.12
CA ILE A 33 -47.61 46.75 -8.61
C ILE A 33 -46.99 45.55 -9.32
N GLU A 34 -46.89 45.60 -10.65
CA GLU A 34 -46.32 44.54 -11.48
C GLU A 34 -44.84 44.31 -11.15
N GLU A 35 -44.04 45.38 -11.01
CA GLU A 35 -42.63 45.27 -10.57
C GLU A 35 -42.49 44.58 -9.21
N ARG A 36 -43.41 44.83 -8.27
CA ARG A 36 -43.42 44.13 -6.97
C ARG A 36 -43.79 42.67 -7.12
N GLN A 37 -44.80 42.35 -7.92
CA GLN A 37 -45.20 40.96 -8.16
C GLN A 37 -44.08 40.17 -8.83
N VAL A 38 -43.44 40.73 -9.85
CA VAL A 38 -42.30 40.14 -10.55
C VAL A 38 -41.14 39.87 -9.57
N LYS A 39 -40.74 40.88 -8.77
CA LYS A 39 -39.66 40.70 -7.77
C LYS A 39 -39.96 39.61 -6.75
N ILE A 40 -41.21 39.50 -6.29
CA ILE A 40 -41.62 38.46 -5.34
C ILE A 40 -41.58 37.08 -6.01
N ALA A 41 -42.12 36.96 -7.23
CA ALA A 41 -42.13 35.71 -7.98
C ALA A 41 -40.71 35.23 -8.31
N GLU A 42 -39.85 36.12 -8.78
CA GLU A 42 -38.44 35.83 -9.04
C GLU A 42 -37.70 35.45 -7.76
N GLY A 43 -37.92 36.18 -6.66
CA GLY A 43 -37.33 35.88 -5.36
C GLY A 43 -37.74 34.52 -4.82
N LEU A 44 -39.02 34.17 -4.93
CA LEU A 44 -39.53 32.86 -4.50
C LEU A 44 -38.97 31.74 -5.37
N SER A 45 -38.97 31.91 -6.70
CA SER A 45 -38.39 30.94 -7.63
C SER A 45 -36.88 30.76 -7.43
N ALA A 46 -36.15 31.84 -7.15
CA ALA A 46 -34.73 31.77 -6.84
C ALA A 46 -34.49 31.03 -5.52
N ALA A 47 -35.30 31.27 -4.49
CA ALA A 47 -35.21 30.57 -3.20
C ALA A 47 -35.51 29.07 -3.34
N GLU A 48 -36.53 28.69 -4.13
CA GLU A 48 -36.83 27.28 -4.41
C GLU A 48 -35.70 26.59 -5.18
N ARG A 49 -35.16 27.24 -6.21
CA ARG A 49 -34.00 26.72 -6.96
C ARG A 49 -32.77 26.56 -6.05
N ALA A 50 -32.46 27.57 -5.24
CA ALA A 50 -31.34 27.50 -4.30
C ALA A 50 -31.51 26.35 -3.29
N ARG A 51 -32.73 26.11 -2.78
CA ARG A 51 -33.02 24.97 -1.90
C ARG A 51 -32.86 23.63 -2.62
N ALA A 52 -33.32 23.52 -3.86
CA ALA A 52 -33.16 22.32 -4.67
C ALA A 52 -31.69 22.04 -5.00
N GLU A 53 -30.94 23.08 -5.37
CA GLU A 53 -29.50 23.01 -5.62
C GLU A 53 -28.72 22.61 -4.37
N LEU A 54 -29.04 23.19 -3.21
CA LEU A 54 -28.44 22.82 -1.93
C LEU A 54 -28.68 21.34 -1.62
N LYS A 55 -29.93 20.87 -1.74
CA LYS A 55 -30.26 19.46 -1.53
C LYS A 55 -29.50 18.54 -2.50
N ASN A 56 -29.36 18.95 -3.76
CA ASN A 56 -28.60 18.19 -4.76
C ASN A 56 -27.08 18.23 -4.51
N ALA A 57 -26.56 19.33 -3.94
CA ALA A 57 -25.16 19.42 -3.54
C ALA A 57 -24.89 18.51 -2.34
N ASP A 58 -25.77 18.52 -1.34
CA ASP A 58 -25.66 17.66 -0.15
C ASP A 58 -25.66 16.18 -0.53
N THR A 59 -26.53 15.75 -1.44
CA THR A 59 -26.56 14.36 -1.92
C THR A 59 -25.28 14.01 -2.68
N LYS A 60 -24.78 14.89 -3.55
CA LYS A 60 -23.50 14.68 -4.26
C LYS A 60 -22.34 14.57 -3.30
N VAL A 61 -22.25 15.44 -2.29
CA VAL A 61 -21.21 15.40 -1.27
C VAL A 61 -21.29 14.11 -0.47
N ALA A 62 -22.48 13.68 -0.06
CA ALA A 62 -22.66 12.41 0.65
C ALA A 62 -22.23 11.21 -0.21
N ASP A 63 -22.52 11.23 -1.50
CA ASP A 63 -22.11 10.18 -2.44
C ASP A 63 -20.60 10.19 -2.70
N GLU A 64 -19.97 11.36 -2.83
CA GLU A 64 -18.52 11.49 -2.95
C GLU A 64 -17.80 10.99 -1.69
N ILE A 65 -18.28 11.34 -0.50
CA ILE A 65 -17.73 10.84 0.76
C ILE A 65 -17.85 9.31 0.82
N ARG A 66 -18.98 8.75 0.40
CA ARG A 66 -19.18 7.30 0.35
C ARG A 66 -18.21 6.62 -0.61
N LYS A 67 -18.06 7.16 -1.83
CA LYS A 67 -17.11 6.66 -2.83
C LYS A 67 -15.66 6.75 -2.33
N ALA A 68 -15.28 7.87 -1.72
CA ALA A 68 -13.96 8.06 -1.15
C ALA A 68 -13.66 7.04 -0.04
N ARG A 69 -14.63 6.77 0.85
CA ARG A 69 -14.51 5.73 1.89
C ARG A 69 -14.37 4.34 1.30
N GLN A 70 -15.13 4.02 0.26
CA GLN A 70 -15.02 2.73 -0.42
C GLN A 70 -13.66 2.57 -1.09
N GLN A 71 -13.19 3.59 -1.81
CA GLN A 71 -11.86 3.59 -2.44
C GLN A 71 -10.75 3.47 -1.39
N ALA A 72 -10.86 4.16 -0.26
CA ALA A 72 -9.91 4.02 0.84
C ALA A 72 -9.87 2.59 1.40
N SER A 73 -11.03 1.95 1.59
CA SER A 73 -11.10 0.54 2.00
C SER A 73 -10.44 -0.37 0.97
N GLU A 74 -10.75 -0.20 -0.31
CA GLU A 74 -10.16 -0.99 -1.39
C GLU A 74 -8.64 -0.82 -1.47
N ILE A 75 -8.11 0.39 -1.23
CA ILE A 75 -6.67 0.64 -1.17
C ILE A 75 -6.04 -0.10 0.00
N ILE A 76 -6.65 -0.05 1.18
CA ILE A 76 -6.15 -0.76 2.38
C ILE A 76 -6.16 -2.27 2.14
N ASP A 77 -7.24 -2.81 1.59
CA ASP A 77 -7.37 -4.24 1.31
C ASP A 77 -6.32 -4.70 0.29
N ARG A 78 -6.10 -3.93 -0.78
CA ARG A 78 -5.03 -4.20 -1.76
C ARG A 78 -3.64 -4.13 -1.13
N ALA A 79 -3.39 -3.13 -0.29
CA ALA A 79 -2.11 -2.98 0.40
C ALA A 79 -1.85 -4.18 1.33
N GLN A 80 -2.87 -4.66 2.06
CA GLN A 80 -2.74 -5.83 2.92
C GLN A 80 -2.47 -7.10 2.11
N GLN A 81 -3.19 -7.30 0.99
CA GLN A 81 -2.95 -8.43 0.09
C GLN A 81 -1.53 -8.42 -0.49
N GLN A 82 -1.05 -7.25 -0.92
CA GLN A 82 0.32 -7.09 -1.42
C GLN A 82 1.36 -7.34 -0.34
N ALA A 83 1.14 -6.85 0.88
CA ALA A 83 2.03 -7.09 2.02
C ALA A 83 2.11 -8.58 2.35
N ASN A 84 0.97 -9.28 2.39
CA ASN A 84 0.94 -10.72 2.63
C ASN A 84 1.66 -11.49 1.51
N ALA A 85 1.40 -11.16 0.25
CA ALA A 85 2.08 -11.79 -0.89
C ALA A 85 3.60 -11.54 -0.86
N LEU A 86 4.04 -10.35 -0.46
CA LEU A 86 5.45 -10.04 -0.29
C LEU A 86 6.08 -10.83 0.86
N LEU A 87 5.38 -10.97 1.99
CA LEU A 87 5.84 -11.78 3.12
C LEU A 87 5.97 -13.25 2.75
N ASP A 88 4.99 -13.80 2.04
CA ASP A 88 5.02 -15.19 1.59
C ASP A 88 6.14 -15.43 0.58
N LYS A 89 6.35 -14.51 -0.35
CA LYS A 89 7.50 -14.55 -1.27
C LYS A 89 8.82 -14.49 -0.51
N ALA A 90 8.98 -13.55 0.41
CA ALA A 90 10.20 -13.40 1.21
C ALA A 90 10.48 -14.65 2.07
N ARG A 91 9.44 -15.27 2.63
CA ARG A 91 9.57 -16.56 3.34
C ARG A 91 10.01 -17.68 2.41
N GLY A 92 9.43 -17.77 1.22
CA GLY A 92 9.83 -18.74 0.20
C GLY A 92 11.31 -18.58 -0.18
N ASP A 93 11.72 -17.36 -0.50
CA ASP A 93 13.10 -17.02 -0.86
C ASP A 93 14.07 -17.33 0.30
N ALA A 94 13.68 -17.02 1.54
CA ALA A 94 14.47 -17.33 2.73
C ALA A 94 14.66 -18.85 2.92
N VAL A 95 13.62 -19.66 2.72
CA VAL A 95 13.73 -21.13 2.81
C VAL A 95 14.66 -21.68 1.74
N VAL A 96 14.58 -21.16 0.50
CA VAL A 96 15.49 -21.54 -0.59
C VAL A 96 16.94 -21.21 -0.22
N GLU A 97 17.20 -20.01 0.28
CA GLU A 97 18.56 -19.59 0.63
C GLU A 97 19.11 -20.36 1.84
N ILE A 98 18.28 -20.65 2.85
CA ILE A 98 18.66 -21.50 3.99
C ILE A 98 19.05 -22.90 3.51
N ASN A 99 18.29 -23.48 2.58
CA ASN A 99 18.60 -24.81 2.03
C ASN A 99 19.89 -24.79 1.21
N ARG A 100 20.12 -23.73 0.43
CA ARG A 100 21.37 -23.50 -0.32
C ARG A 100 22.56 -23.40 0.63
N LEU A 101 22.44 -22.62 1.70
CA LEU A 101 23.47 -22.47 2.71
C LEU A 101 23.76 -23.79 3.46
N LYS A 102 22.73 -24.55 3.80
CA LYS A 102 22.89 -25.87 4.43
C LYS A 102 23.61 -26.85 3.52
N ALA A 103 23.27 -26.89 2.23
CA ALA A 103 23.94 -27.74 1.26
C ALA A 103 25.43 -27.37 1.15
N ALA A 104 25.74 -26.08 0.98
CA ALA A 104 27.12 -25.60 0.96
C ALA A 104 27.89 -25.96 2.24
N ALA A 105 27.28 -25.79 3.42
CA ALA A 105 27.90 -26.15 4.69
C ALA A 105 28.16 -27.67 4.81
N GLN A 106 27.27 -28.51 4.26
CA GLN A 106 27.47 -29.97 4.22
C GLN A 106 28.65 -30.34 3.31
N ASP A 107 28.77 -29.69 2.17
CA ASP A 107 29.88 -29.89 1.23
C ASP A 107 31.22 -29.45 1.87
N ASP A 108 31.23 -28.31 2.56
CA ASP A 108 32.41 -27.83 3.30
C ASP A 108 32.82 -28.80 4.42
N ILE A 109 31.84 -29.33 5.17
CA ILE A 109 32.09 -30.34 6.21
C ILE A 109 32.67 -31.62 5.59
N ALA A 110 32.14 -32.08 4.45
CA ALA A 110 32.66 -33.25 3.76
C ALA A 110 34.10 -33.04 3.29
N ALA A 111 34.41 -31.86 2.74
CA ALA A 111 35.77 -31.49 2.32
C ALA A 111 36.74 -31.44 3.52
N MET A 112 36.34 -30.81 4.63
CA MET A 112 37.13 -30.77 5.86
C MET A 112 37.37 -32.17 6.44
N ALA A 113 36.35 -33.04 6.43
CA ALA A 113 36.48 -34.41 6.89
C ALA A 113 37.48 -35.20 6.02
N GLN A 114 37.45 -35.01 4.70
CA GLN A 114 38.41 -35.64 3.80
C GLN A 114 39.84 -35.15 4.06
N GLN A 115 40.03 -33.83 4.22
CA GLN A 115 41.33 -33.25 4.56
C GLN A 115 41.86 -33.78 5.91
N ALA A 116 40.98 -33.90 6.92
CA ALA A 116 41.34 -34.45 8.22
C ALA A 116 41.76 -35.92 8.12
N ARG A 117 41.08 -36.73 7.28
CA ARG A 117 41.45 -38.14 7.02
C ARG A 117 42.81 -38.26 6.34
N GLU A 118 43.11 -37.39 5.38
CA GLU A 118 44.40 -37.34 4.70
C GLU A 118 45.53 -37.04 5.70
N GLN A 119 45.35 -36.02 6.55
CA GLN A 119 46.29 -35.68 7.63
C GLN A 119 46.45 -36.83 8.63
N LEU A 120 45.36 -37.53 8.97
CA LEU A 120 45.41 -38.67 9.88
C LEU A 120 46.22 -39.83 9.26
N ARG A 121 46.03 -40.10 7.97
CA ARG A 121 46.78 -41.13 7.24
C ARG A 121 48.28 -40.84 7.25
N GLU A 122 48.67 -39.59 7.01
CA GLU A 122 50.07 -39.18 7.06
C GLU A 122 50.67 -39.40 8.46
N ARG A 123 49.96 -38.99 9.52
CA ARG A 123 50.39 -39.19 10.92
C ARG A 123 50.46 -40.66 11.31
N VAL A 124 49.48 -41.46 10.91
CA VAL A 124 49.46 -42.92 11.18
C VAL A 124 50.60 -43.61 10.43
N GLY A 125 50.89 -43.22 9.19
CA GLY A 125 52.05 -43.72 8.44
C GLY A 125 53.37 -43.45 9.17
N ALA A 126 53.57 -42.22 9.65
CA ALA A 126 54.74 -41.85 10.44
C ALA A 126 54.85 -42.65 11.75
N LEU A 127 53.74 -42.83 12.47
CA LEU A 127 53.66 -43.64 13.68
C LEU A 127 53.92 -45.13 13.42
N ALA A 128 53.42 -45.68 12.31
CA ALA A 128 53.63 -47.07 11.94
C ALA A 128 55.10 -47.35 11.61
N VAL A 129 55.77 -46.44 10.89
CA VAL A 129 57.22 -46.54 10.63
C VAL A 129 58.01 -46.46 11.93
N GLN A 130 57.70 -45.51 12.82
CA GLN A 130 58.34 -45.45 14.15
C GLN A 130 58.12 -46.73 14.97
N GLY A 131 56.90 -47.27 14.97
CA GLY A 131 56.56 -48.51 15.66
C GLY A 131 57.33 -49.70 15.10
N ALA A 132 57.38 -49.83 13.76
CA ALA A 132 58.14 -50.88 13.08
C ALA A 132 59.65 -50.76 13.38
N SER A 133 60.23 -49.56 13.33
CA SER A 133 61.63 -49.33 13.72
C SER A 133 61.91 -49.74 15.16
N LYS A 134 60.97 -49.48 16.08
CA LYS A 134 61.11 -49.84 17.50
C LYS A 134 60.98 -51.35 17.75
N ILE A 135 60.14 -52.05 16.97
CA ILE A 135 60.05 -53.52 17.00
C ILE A 135 61.33 -54.15 16.45
N VAL A 136 61.83 -53.67 15.30
CA VAL A 136 63.10 -54.15 14.73
C VAL A 136 64.26 -53.90 15.71
N GLN A 137 64.35 -52.73 16.34
CA GLN A 137 65.36 -52.47 17.38
C GLN A 137 65.28 -53.45 18.57
N ARG A 138 64.08 -53.93 18.90
CA ARG A 138 63.87 -54.88 20.00
C ARG A 138 64.20 -56.31 19.60
N GLU A 139 63.94 -56.70 18.35
CA GLU A 139 64.34 -58.00 17.79
C GLU A 139 65.86 -58.08 17.54
N VAL A 140 66.48 -56.95 17.17
CA VAL A 140 67.94 -56.75 17.02
C VAL A 140 68.59 -56.47 18.39
N ASP A 141 68.11 -57.13 19.45
CA ASP A 141 68.76 -57.07 20.76
C ASP A 141 70.10 -57.80 20.72
N ALA A 142 71.10 -57.20 21.35
CA ALA A 142 72.48 -57.69 21.37
C ALA A 142 72.57 -59.11 21.97
N ALA A 143 71.59 -59.54 22.77
CA ALA A 143 71.50 -60.89 23.31
C ALA A 143 71.30 -61.96 22.23
N THR A 144 70.45 -61.74 21.23
CA THR A 144 70.17 -62.70 20.15
C THR A 144 71.33 -62.76 19.16
N HIS A 145 71.96 -61.61 18.86
CA HIS A 145 73.14 -61.56 18.00
C HIS A 145 74.38 -62.17 18.65
N LYS A 146 74.54 -62.06 19.98
CA LYS A 146 75.65 -62.71 20.69
C LYS A 146 75.49 -64.23 20.72
N ALA A 147 74.27 -64.74 20.90
CA ALA A 147 73.99 -66.18 20.84
C ALA A 147 74.28 -66.78 19.44
N LEU A 148 73.90 -66.09 18.36
CA LEU A 148 74.17 -66.55 16.98
C LEU A 148 75.65 -66.42 16.59
N LEU A 149 76.35 -65.40 17.10
CA LEU A 149 77.80 -65.25 16.89
C LEU A 149 78.61 -66.28 17.69
N ASP A 150 78.17 -66.62 18.91
CA ASP A 150 78.80 -67.66 19.73
C ASP A 150 78.55 -69.07 19.15
N GLU A 151 77.40 -69.32 18.51
CA GLU A 151 77.08 -70.59 17.83
C GLU A 151 77.86 -70.76 16.51
N LEU A 152 78.02 -69.69 15.71
CA LEU A 152 78.89 -69.68 14.52
C LEU A 152 80.39 -69.80 14.85
N ALA A 153 80.83 -69.27 15.99
CA ALA A 153 82.21 -69.40 16.45
C ALA A 153 82.52 -70.80 17.04
N ALA A 154 81.50 -71.58 17.38
CA ALA A 154 81.65 -72.97 17.85
C ALA A 154 81.69 -74.00 16.69
N GLU A 155 81.39 -73.57 15.45
CA GLU A 155 81.37 -74.43 14.25
C GLU A 155 82.60 -74.23 13.34
N ILE A 156 83.62 -73.48 13.82
CA ILE A 156 84.97 -73.36 13.24
C ILE A 156 85.98 -73.95 14.22
#